data_AF-A0A4R1JZT8-F1
#
_entry.id   AF-A0A4R1JZT8-F1
#
_cell.length_a   1.000
_cell.length_b   1.000
_cell.length_c   1.000
_cell.angle_alpha   90.00
_cell.angle_beta   90.00
_cell.angle_gamma   90.00
#
_symmetry.space_group_name_H-M   'P 1'
#
loop_
_entity.id
_entity.type
_entity.pdbx_description
1 polymer ?
#
loop_
_entity_poly.entity_id
_entity_poly.type
_entity_poly.pdbx_seq_one_letter_code
_entity_poly.pdbx_strand_id
1 'polypeptide(L)'
;MCKTEKEIKLCTCFPATMDKIVHHKNSRKSKNKKRNEFTWTLEKCLGPSKYTMDGMGYMPDKVLSEDLTNERMLIDLNSKNCFDFDYQPNEGDNLEIFTPENLNKRHLSFVFRNGEWIAEWYLPFKYEMEKINYGIVSFE
;
A
#
# COMPACT_ATOMS: atom_id res chain seq x y z
N MET A 1 10.53 -25.78 16.44
CA MET A 1 9.35 -24.90 16.56
C MET A 1 9.10 -24.31 15.18
N CYS A 2 8.19 -24.90 14.38
CA CYS A 2 7.83 -24.32 13.08
C CYS A 2 6.71 -23.31 13.33
N LYS A 3 7.03 -22.01 13.25
CA LYS A 3 5.99 -21.04 12.91
C LYS A 3 5.86 -21.12 11.40
N THR A 4 4.69 -21.55 10.92
CA THR A 4 4.31 -21.36 9.52
C THR A 4 4.28 -19.85 9.30
N GLU A 5 5.38 -19.30 8.79
CA GLU A 5 5.43 -17.89 8.42
C GLU A 5 4.46 -17.71 7.26
N LYS A 6 3.37 -16.99 7.51
CA LYS A 6 2.35 -16.70 6.50
C LYS A 6 2.97 -15.93 5.35
N GLU A 7 2.67 -16.33 4.12
CA GLU A 7 3.14 -15.65 2.92
C GLU A 7 2.34 -14.37 2.70
N ILE A 8 3.02 -13.25 2.44
CA ILE A 8 2.37 -11.97 2.14
C ILE A 8 2.06 -11.91 0.64
N LYS A 9 0.79 -11.65 0.30
CA LYS A 9 0.36 -11.36 -1.08
C LYS A 9 -0.37 -10.03 -1.20
N LEU A 10 -0.03 -9.28 -2.24
CA LEU A 10 -0.60 -8.00 -2.61
C LEU A 10 -1.67 -8.24 -3.69
N CYS A 11 -2.91 -8.42 -3.25
CA CYS A 11 -3.99 -8.82 -4.13
C CYS A 11 -4.75 -7.60 -4.64
N THR A 12 -4.96 -7.52 -5.95
CA THR A 12 -5.80 -6.52 -6.65
C THR A 12 -7.29 -6.77 -6.45
N CYS A 13 -7.64 -7.84 -5.73
CA CYS A 13 -9.02 -8.19 -5.45
C CYS A 13 -9.72 -7.15 -4.57
N PHE A 14 -10.46 -6.25 -5.21
CA PHE A 14 -11.49 -5.47 -4.56
C PHE A 14 -12.68 -6.39 -4.26
N PRO A 15 -13.16 -6.50 -3.00
CA PRO A 15 -14.45 -7.10 -2.78
C PRO A 15 -15.49 -6.31 -3.58
N ALA A 16 -16.27 -7.00 -4.41
CA ALA A 16 -17.27 -6.48 -5.36
C ALA A 16 -18.36 -5.54 -4.77
N THR A 17 -18.24 -5.19 -3.49
CA THR A 17 -19.12 -4.33 -2.71
C THR A 17 -18.68 -2.86 -2.70
N MET A 18 -17.52 -2.51 -3.27
CA MET A 18 -16.96 -1.15 -3.19
C MET A 18 -17.43 -0.16 -4.25
N ASP A 19 -17.62 -0.60 -5.50
CA ASP A 19 -18.03 0.30 -6.59
C ASP A 19 -19.54 0.52 -6.67
N LYS A 20 -20.31 -0.16 -5.82
CA LYS A 20 -21.73 0.12 -5.71
C LYS A 20 -21.89 1.35 -4.83
N ILE A 21 -21.97 2.52 -5.46
CA ILE A 21 -22.65 3.67 -4.87
C ILE A 21 -24.11 3.24 -4.67
N VAL A 22 -24.39 2.67 -3.50
CA VAL A 22 -25.75 2.28 -3.12
C VAL A 22 -26.50 3.57 -2.82
N HIS A 23 -27.25 4.10 -3.79
CA HIS A 23 -28.14 5.26 -3.64
C HIS A 23 -29.38 4.98 -2.77
N HIS A 24 -29.38 3.91 -1.97
CA HIS A 24 -30.51 3.51 -1.14
C HIS A 24 -30.53 4.27 0.20
N LYS A 25 -31.73 4.63 0.70
CA LYS A 25 -31.93 5.35 1.99
C LYS A 25 -31.26 4.66 3.19
N ASN A 26 -31.04 3.34 3.12
CA ASN A 26 -30.34 2.55 4.15
C ASN A 26 -28.82 2.38 3.92
N SER A 27 -28.21 3.04 2.93
CA SER A 27 -26.77 2.95 2.62
C SER A 27 -25.86 3.38 3.77
N ARG A 28 -26.39 4.20 4.69
CA ARG A 28 -25.70 4.57 5.94
C ARG A 28 -25.31 3.36 6.80
N LYS A 29 -26.07 2.25 6.75
CA LYS A 29 -25.71 1.01 7.46
C LYS A 29 -24.54 0.27 6.81
N SER A 30 -24.36 0.38 5.49
CA SER A 30 -23.21 -0.17 4.76
C SER A 30 -21.94 0.65 4.94
N LYS A 31 -22.07 1.98 5.11
CA LYS A 31 -20.94 2.89 5.36
C LYS A 31 -20.17 2.60 6.66
N ASN A 32 -20.80 1.93 7.62
CA ASN A 32 -20.23 1.67 8.95
C ASN A 32 -19.50 0.33 9.07
N LYS A 33 -19.36 -0.45 7.99
CA LYS A 33 -18.55 -1.67 8.04
C LYS A 33 -17.08 -1.26 8.03
N LYS A 34 -16.51 -1.08 9.24
CA LYS A 34 -15.08 -0.88 9.41
C LYS A 34 -14.35 -1.99 8.65
N ARG A 35 -13.51 -1.57 7.72
CA ARG A 35 -12.56 -2.45 7.06
C ARG A 35 -11.49 -2.75 8.08
N ASN A 36 -11.21 -4.03 8.25
CA ASN A 36 -10.15 -4.50 9.14
C ASN A 36 -8.94 -4.98 8.33
N GLU A 37 -8.98 -4.81 7.02
CA GLU A 37 -7.95 -5.24 6.08
C GLU A 37 -6.92 -4.14 5.85
N PHE A 38 -5.64 -4.52 5.78
CA PHE A 38 -4.58 -3.66 5.27
C PHE A 38 -4.78 -3.45 3.77
N THR A 39 -4.48 -2.25 3.29
CA THR A 39 -4.57 -1.90 1.86
C THR A 39 -3.21 -1.51 1.33
N TRP A 40 -3.01 -1.61 0.02
CA TRP A 40 -1.78 -1.16 -0.61
C TRP A 40 -2.09 -0.32 -1.85
N THR A 41 -1.15 0.57 -2.18
CA THR A 41 -1.15 1.35 -3.43
C THR A 41 0.25 1.28 -4.03
N LEU A 42 0.31 1.06 -5.34
CA LEU A 42 1.53 1.07 -6.12
C LEU A 42 1.47 2.21 -7.14
N GLU A 43 2.49 3.06 -7.15
CA GLU A 43 2.56 4.26 -7.97
C GLU A 43 3.93 4.42 -8.61
N LYS A 44 4.00 4.98 -9.80
CA LYS A 44 5.26 5.39 -10.44
C LYS A 44 5.53 6.86 -10.19
N CYS A 45 6.78 7.19 -9.85
CA CYS A 45 7.21 8.57 -9.73
C CYS A 45 7.43 9.20 -11.12
N LEU A 46 6.68 10.26 -11.44
CA LEU A 46 6.82 11.03 -12.67
C LEU A 46 7.86 12.16 -12.57
N GLY A 47 8.37 12.41 -11.36
CA GLY A 47 9.37 13.44 -11.07
C GLY A 47 8.87 14.52 -10.10
N PRO A 48 9.61 15.63 -9.95
CA PRO A 48 9.21 16.71 -9.05
C PRO A 48 7.88 17.34 -9.47
N SER A 49 7.02 17.59 -8.48
CA SER A 49 5.76 18.30 -8.66
C SER A 49 6.00 19.74 -9.12
N LYS A 50 5.12 20.22 -10.01
CA LYS A 50 5.09 21.63 -10.47
C LYS A 50 4.35 22.55 -9.50
N TYR A 51 3.67 21.99 -8.50
CA TYR A 51 2.87 22.73 -7.54
C TYR A 51 3.64 22.96 -6.24
N THR A 52 3.57 24.18 -5.72
CA THR A 52 4.21 24.60 -4.46
C THR A 52 3.28 24.40 -3.26
N MET A 53 2.51 23.30 -3.21
CA MET A 53 1.65 23.08 -2.05
C MET A 53 2.48 22.71 -0.82
N ASP A 54 2.36 23.54 0.22
CA ASP A 54 2.84 23.24 1.57
C ASP A 54 1.78 22.44 2.33
N GLY A 55 2.12 21.18 2.62
CA GLY A 55 1.34 20.30 3.48
C GLY A 55 2.28 19.43 4.30
N MET A 56 1.83 18.99 5.47
CA MET A 56 2.58 18.02 6.28
C MET A 56 2.17 16.61 5.89
N GLY A 57 3.13 15.84 5.38
CA GLY A 57 3.01 14.39 5.22
C GLY A 57 3.23 13.67 6.55
N TYR A 58 2.56 12.54 6.74
CA TYR A 58 2.94 11.62 7.81
C TYR A 58 4.18 10.84 7.39
N MET A 59 5.15 10.68 8.29
CA MET A 59 6.28 9.82 8.04
C MET A 59 5.82 8.34 8.06
N PRO A 60 6.31 7.49 7.16
CA PRO A 60 6.04 6.06 7.23
C PRO A 60 6.59 5.45 8.53
N ASP A 61 5.86 4.48 9.06
CA ASP A 61 6.30 3.64 10.16
C ASP A 61 7.26 2.56 9.66
N LYS A 62 7.93 1.88 10.60
CA LYS A 62 8.73 0.68 10.32
C LYS A 62 7.96 -0.62 10.53
N VAL A 63 6.85 -0.56 11.28
CA VAL A 63 6.07 -1.71 11.75
C VAL A 63 4.60 -1.33 11.77
N LEU A 64 3.76 -2.08 11.05
CA LEU A 64 2.32 -1.97 11.15
C LEU A 64 1.68 -3.06 12.01
N SER A 65 2.21 -4.27 11.97
CA SER A 65 1.84 -5.42 12.79
C SER A 65 3.03 -6.37 12.93
N GLU A 66 2.90 -7.44 13.72
CA GLU A 66 3.94 -8.48 13.82
C GLU A 66 4.30 -9.12 12.46
N ASP A 67 3.31 -9.21 11.56
CA ASP A 67 3.48 -9.78 10.23
C ASP A 67 3.80 -8.73 9.13
N LEU A 68 3.62 -7.43 9.40
CA LEU A 68 3.91 -6.35 8.45
C LEU A 68 4.95 -5.39 9.03
N THR A 69 6.22 -5.72 8.79
CA THR A 69 7.39 -4.90 9.11
C THR A 69 8.18 -4.58 7.84
N ASN A 70 8.98 -3.52 7.87
CA ASN A 70 9.88 -3.21 6.75
C ASN A 70 10.82 -4.38 6.44
N GLU A 71 11.42 -4.99 7.46
CA GLU A 71 12.36 -6.10 7.30
C GLU A 71 11.73 -7.27 6.55
N ARG A 72 10.52 -7.69 6.95
CA ARG A 72 9.83 -8.81 6.32
C ARG A 72 9.39 -8.48 4.90
N MET A 73 8.79 -7.30 4.70
CA MET A 73 8.37 -6.84 3.38
C MET A 73 9.54 -6.75 2.41
N LEU A 74 10.69 -6.24 2.84
CA LEU A 74 11.87 -6.13 1.98
C LEU A 74 12.45 -7.48 1.59
N ILE A 75 12.41 -8.48 2.48
CA ILE A 75 12.80 -9.85 2.14
C ILE A 75 11.86 -10.41 1.06
N ASP A 76 10.55 -10.29 1.27
CA ASP A 76 9.56 -10.81 0.31
C ASP A 76 9.64 -10.10 -1.04
N LEU A 77 9.60 -8.76 -1.06
CA LEU A 77 9.61 -7.94 -2.27
C LEU A 77 10.85 -8.14 -3.15
N ASN A 78 12.01 -8.41 -2.54
CA ASN A 78 13.28 -8.60 -3.26
C ASN A 78 13.60 -10.06 -3.59
N SER A 79 12.84 -11.02 -3.06
CA SER A 79 13.04 -12.45 -3.34
C SER A 79 12.03 -13.03 -4.33
N LYS A 80 10.84 -12.44 -4.43
CA LYS A 80 9.75 -12.94 -5.26
C LYS A 80 8.77 -11.84 -5.69
N ASN A 81 7.93 -12.16 -6.67
CA ASN A 81 6.80 -11.32 -7.01
C ASN A 81 5.67 -11.51 -5.98
N CYS A 82 5.38 -10.47 -5.19
CA CYS A 82 4.29 -10.47 -4.20
C CYS A 82 2.93 -10.08 -4.79
N PHE A 83 2.89 -9.60 -6.03
CA PHE A 83 1.68 -9.11 -6.67
C PHE A 83 0.91 -10.24 -7.35
N ASP A 84 -0.42 -10.17 -7.35
CA ASP A 84 -1.29 -11.13 -8.03
C ASP A 84 -1.49 -10.85 -9.54
N PHE A 85 -0.65 -9.97 -10.11
CA PHE A 85 -0.65 -9.60 -11.52
C PHE A 85 0.78 -9.57 -12.06
N ASP A 86 0.90 -9.60 -13.39
CA ASP A 86 2.20 -9.50 -14.06
C ASP A 86 2.75 -8.08 -13.93
N TYR A 87 3.80 -7.93 -13.13
CA TYR A 87 4.41 -6.66 -12.80
C TYR A 87 5.92 -6.80 -12.68
N GLN A 88 6.63 -5.89 -13.33
CA GLN A 88 8.07 -5.71 -13.20
C GLN A 88 8.33 -4.31 -12.65
N PRO A 89 8.99 -4.18 -11.48
CA PRO A 89 9.31 -2.88 -10.90
C PRO A 89 10.19 -2.02 -11.80
N ASN A 90 9.88 -0.73 -11.87
CA ASN A 90 10.71 0.29 -12.52
C ASN A 90 11.34 1.21 -11.48
N GLU A 91 12.45 1.83 -11.86
CA GLU A 91 13.16 2.79 -11.01
C GLU A 91 12.21 3.92 -10.54
N GLY A 92 12.13 4.10 -9.22
CA GLY A 92 11.28 5.10 -8.59
C GLY A 92 9.83 4.71 -8.38
N ASP A 93 9.43 3.48 -8.71
CA ASP A 93 8.13 2.95 -8.30
C ASP A 93 8.05 2.90 -6.77
N ASN A 94 6.91 3.30 -6.22
CA ASN A 94 6.63 3.41 -4.80
C ASN A 94 5.46 2.53 -4.42
N LEU A 95 5.67 1.63 -3.45
CA LEU A 95 4.66 0.79 -2.84
C LEU A 95 4.38 1.30 -1.43
N GLU A 96 3.13 1.66 -1.17
CA GLU A 96 2.67 2.03 0.17
C GLU A 96 1.68 0.99 0.70
N ILE A 97 1.82 0.61 1.96
CA ILE A 97 0.90 -0.30 2.66
C ILE A 97 0.30 0.45 3.84
N PHE A 98 -1.03 0.48 3.93
CA PHE A 98 -1.77 1.25 4.91
C PHE A 98 -2.51 0.37 5.90
N THR A 99 -2.59 0.83 7.15
CA THR A 99 -3.51 0.26 8.15
C THR A 99 -4.97 0.36 7.70
N PRO A 100 -5.86 -0.49 8.21
CA PRO A 100 -7.29 -0.37 7.96
C PRO A 100 -7.82 1.01 8.36
N GLU A 101 -8.91 1.46 7.73
CA GLU A 101 -9.49 2.79 7.94
C GLU A 101 -9.75 3.07 9.43
N ASN A 102 -8.95 3.95 10.01
CA ASN A 102 -9.08 4.46 11.36
C ASN A 102 -8.63 5.93 11.41
N LEU A 103 -8.72 6.57 12.58
CA LEU A 103 -8.39 7.99 12.75
C LEU A 103 -6.90 8.31 12.54
N ASN A 104 -6.01 7.32 12.65
CA ASN A 104 -4.56 7.47 12.55
C ASN A 104 -4.03 6.52 11.47
N LYS A 105 -4.27 6.87 10.20
CA LYS A 105 -3.83 6.05 9.06
C LYS A 105 -2.31 6.00 9.03
N ARG A 106 -1.75 4.88 9.49
CA ARG A 106 -0.30 4.60 9.44
C ARG A 106 0.02 3.85 8.17
N HIS A 107 1.27 3.91 7.73
CA HIS A 107 1.71 3.22 6.53
C HIS A 107 3.18 2.79 6.59
N LEU A 108 3.52 1.79 5.79
CA LEU A 108 4.88 1.51 5.32
C LEU A 108 5.03 2.08 3.92
N SER A 109 6.26 2.36 3.51
CA SER A 109 6.59 2.81 2.16
C SER A 109 7.87 2.14 1.69
N PHE A 110 7.90 1.78 0.42
CA PHE A 110 9.03 1.13 -0.23
C PHE A 110 9.22 1.72 -1.62
N VAL A 111 10.45 2.11 -1.96
CA VAL A 111 10.79 2.63 -3.28
C VAL A 111 11.72 1.64 -3.98
N PHE A 112 11.47 1.34 -5.24
CA PHE A 112 12.37 0.53 -6.04
C PHE A 112 13.53 1.38 -6.57
N ARG A 113 14.76 1.03 -6.19
CA ARG A 113 15.99 1.70 -6.61
C ARG A 113 17.08 0.70 -6.97
N ASN A 114 17.78 0.95 -8.06
CA ASN A 114 18.97 0.19 -8.46
C ASN A 114 18.73 -1.34 -8.51
N GLY A 115 17.52 -1.77 -8.87
CA GLY A 115 17.16 -3.18 -8.97
C GLY A 115 16.62 -3.83 -7.70
N GLU A 116 16.44 -3.07 -6.61
CA GLU A 116 15.87 -3.58 -5.35
C GLU A 116 14.86 -2.62 -4.71
N TRP A 117 13.88 -3.16 -4.01
CA TRP A 117 13.02 -2.42 -3.10
C TRP A 117 13.81 -2.03 -1.84
N ILE A 118 13.67 -0.78 -1.41
CA ILE A 118 14.23 -0.26 -0.16
C ILE A 118 13.16 0.50 0.64
N ALA A 119 13.30 0.53 1.97
CA ALA A 119 12.36 1.24 2.84
C ALA A 119 12.59 2.76 2.79
N GLU A 120 12.00 3.38 1.76
CA GLU A 120 12.02 4.81 1.51
C GLU A 120 10.62 5.31 1.15
N TRP A 121 10.47 6.63 1.04
CA TRP A 121 9.21 7.27 0.70
C TRP A 121 9.44 8.56 -0.06
N TYR A 122 8.43 8.95 -0.83
CA TYR A 122 8.37 10.26 -1.46
C TYR A 122 7.63 11.23 -0.55
N LEU A 123 8.22 12.41 -0.35
CA LEU A 123 7.55 13.50 0.34
C LEU A 123 6.26 13.85 -0.41
N PRO A 124 5.09 13.87 0.28
CA PRO A 124 3.84 14.30 -0.32
C PRO A 124 3.98 15.67 -0.96
N PHE A 125 3.29 15.87 -2.08
CA PHE A 125 3.25 17.12 -2.85
C PHE A 125 4.59 17.55 -3.50
N LYS A 126 5.72 16.95 -3.11
CA LYS A 126 7.02 17.22 -3.72
C LYS A 126 7.21 16.47 -5.04
N TYR A 127 6.53 15.35 -5.23
CA TYR A 127 6.63 14.51 -6.42
C TYR A 127 5.26 14.29 -7.04
N GLU A 128 5.23 14.24 -8.37
CA GLU A 128 4.08 13.80 -9.15
C GLU A 128 4.12 12.27 -9.23
N MET A 129 3.02 11.62 -8.85
CA MET A 129 2.89 10.17 -8.79
C MET A 129 1.72 9.74 -9.69
N GLU A 130 1.89 8.66 -10.46
CA GLU A 130 0.82 8.06 -11.24
C GLU A 130 0.53 6.66 -10.71
N LYS A 131 -0.74 6.40 -10.38
CA LYS A 131 -1.15 5.11 -9.83
C LYS A 131 -1.03 4.01 -10.89
N ILE A 132 -0.29 2.96 -10.54
CA ILE A 132 -0.22 1.72 -11.31
C ILE A 132 -1.37 0.82 -10.90
N ASN A 133 -1.48 0.52 -9.60
CA ASN A 133 -2.51 -0.37 -9.07
C ASN A 133 -2.71 -0.17 -7.56
N TYR A 134 -3.70 -0.86 -6.98
CA TYR A 134 -4.03 -0.80 -5.56
C TYR A 134 -4.83 -2.05 -5.17
N GLY A 135 -4.92 -2.35 -3.86
CA GLY A 135 -5.58 -3.56 -3.42
C GLY A 135 -5.54 -3.80 -1.92
N ILE A 136 -5.70 -5.07 -1.53
CA ILE A 136 -5.64 -5.54 -0.15
C ILE A 136 -4.40 -6.42 0.09
N VAL A 137 -3.90 -6.41 1.32
CA VAL A 137 -2.85 -7.33 1.75
C VAL A 137 -3.50 -8.60 2.31
N SER A 138 -3.04 -9.75 1.84
CA SER A 138 -3.46 -11.07 2.33
C SER A 138 -2.28 -11.83 2.94
N PHE A 139 -2.58 -12.72 3.89
CA PHE A 139 -1.62 -13.57 4.58
C PHE A 139 -2.06 -15.03 4.37
N GLU A 140 -1.33 -15.77 3.54
CA GLU A 140 -1.62 -17.17 3.19
C GLU A 140 -0.79 -18.17 4.02
#